data_AF-A0A1I3DQE7-F1
#
_entry.id   AF-A0A1I3DQE7-F1
#
_cell.length_a   1.000
_cell.length_b   1.000
_cell.length_c   1.000
_cell.angle_alpha   90.00
_cell.angle_beta   90.00
_cell.angle_gamma   90.00
#
_symmetry.space_group_name_H-M   'P 1'
#
loop_
_entity.id
_entity.type
_entity.pdbx_description
1 polymer ?
#
loop_
_entity_poly.entity_id
_entity_poly.type
_entity_poly.pdbx_seq_one_letter_code
_entity_poly.pdbx_strand_id
1 'polypeptide(L)'
;MNVDPVASNPDTESPANASTRIGDTGSEEGNDAKNAPVSQPKRLTQRQIVTEILLRAGTAALLLPFFISVMHRYLLDPTRIALLFFAIAEAVTLVFVLCSRVPTERDWHPVSVVTSFCATYYFLAFNLAPGVHLVSEKFAAGLQIVGFLLTIVAKLSLRRSFGLLPAHRGLVTDGAYRYVRHPIYTGYFIRDLGFLLPTFGLQNLLIILLHWVLQVIRIVREERLLSKDDAYRSYKKRVRYRVVWGLF
;
A
#
# COMPACT_ATOMS: atom_id res chain seq x y z
N MET A 1 -87.21 6.53 32.07
CA MET A 1 -86.79 6.92 30.71
C MET A 1 -86.24 5.64 30.07
N ASN A 2 -86.98 5.06 29.11
CA ASN A 2 -86.73 3.89 28.23
C ASN A 2 -86.39 2.55 28.90
N VAL A 3 -87.17 1.44 28.87
CA VAL A 3 -88.18 0.85 27.94
C VAL A 3 -87.61 0.33 26.60
N ASP A 4 -87.19 -0.95 26.62
CA ASP A 4 -87.44 -2.09 25.68
C ASP A 4 -87.01 -2.03 24.17
N PRO A 5 -87.07 -3.14 23.37
CA PRO A 5 -86.40 -4.45 23.51
C PRO A 5 -86.05 -5.17 22.14
N VAL A 6 -85.60 -6.46 22.20
CA VAL A 6 -85.87 -7.61 21.27
C VAL A 6 -85.34 -7.66 19.80
N ALA A 7 -84.73 -8.80 19.44
CA ALA A 7 -84.93 -9.68 18.24
C ALA A 7 -83.61 -10.38 17.82
N SER A 8 -83.37 -11.69 18.06
CA SER A 8 -83.84 -12.91 17.37
C SER A 8 -83.18 -13.22 16.00
N ASN A 9 -82.27 -14.22 16.00
CA ASN A 9 -81.92 -15.34 15.06
C ASN A 9 -82.63 -15.46 13.68
N PRO A 10 -82.28 -16.41 12.76
CA PRO A 10 -81.06 -17.17 12.40
C PRO A 10 -80.76 -17.08 10.87
N ASP A 11 -79.87 -17.93 10.32
CA ASP A 11 -79.91 -18.59 8.97
C ASP A 11 -78.47 -18.87 8.48
N THR A 12 -77.96 -20.12 8.58
CA THR A 12 -77.87 -21.15 7.49
C THR A 12 -77.09 -20.62 6.28
N GLU A 13 -75.98 -21.19 5.80
CA GLU A 13 -75.73 -22.58 5.39
C GLU A 13 -74.21 -22.86 5.24
N SER A 14 -73.82 -24.11 5.50
CA SER A 14 -72.68 -24.82 4.89
C SER A 14 -73.28 -26.10 4.30
N PRO A 15 -72.90 -26.58 3.09
CA PRO A 15 -71.67 -27.37 2.83
C PRO A 15 -71.09 -27.04 1.42
N ALA A 16 -69.94 -27.51 0.91
CA ALA A 16 -69.32 -28.82 0.81
C ALA A 16 -67.91 -28.61 0.21
N ASN A 17 -66.85 -29.17 0.80
CA ASN A 17 -66.18 -30.41 0.40
C ASN A 17 -65.28 -30.31 -0.85
N ALA A 18 -63.95 -30.39 -0.65
CA ALA A 18 -63.08 -31.35 -1.34
C ALA A 18 -61.60 -31.15 -0.94
N SER A 19 -61.08 -32.15 -0.22
CA SER A 19 -59.67 -32.36 0.10
C SER A 19 -58.81 -32.43 -1.17
N THR A 20 -57.57 -31.90 -1.17
CA THR A 20 -56.42 -32.57 -1.82
C THR A 20 -55.07 -32.11 -1.24
N ARG A 21 -54.41 -33.07 -0.58
CA ARG A 21 -52.95 -33.34 -0.45
C ARG A 21 -52.00 -32.31 0.18
N ILE A 22 -51.50 -32.75 1.34
CA ILE A 22 -50.14 -32.57 1.84
C ILE A 22 -49.12 -32.96 0.75
N GLY A 23 -48.17 -32.06 0.49
CA GLY A 23 -47.00 -32.27 -0.35
C GLY A 23 -45.84 -31.41 0.14
N ASP A 24 -45.00 -32.02 0.97
CA ASP A 24 -43.53 -31.88 1.00
C ASP A 24 -42.93 -30.46 0.98
N THR A 25 -42.68 -29.90 2.17
CA THR A 25 -41.72 -28.80 2.35
C THR A 25 -40.30 -29.36 2.32
N GLY A 26 -39.81 -29.67 1.12
CA GLY A 26 -38.46 -30.09 0.84
C GLY A 26 -37.66 -29.00 0.11
N SER A 27 -36.74 -28.36 0.84
CA SER A 27 -35.43 -27.87 0.36
C SER A 27 -35.36 -27.04 -0.93
N GLU A 28 -35.47 -25.71 -0.85
CA GLU A 28 -35.02 -24.78 -1.91
C GLU A 28 -34.28 -23.53 -1.38
N GLU A 29 -33.55 -23.61 -0.26
CA GLU A 29 -32.69 -22.49 0.22
C GLU A 29 -31.21 -22.59 -0.21
N GLY A 30 -30.89 -23.43 -1.20
CA GLY A 30 -29.52 -23.83 -1.48
C GLY A 30 -29.05 -23.71 -2.92
N ASN A 31 -29.29 -22.61 -3.65
CA ASN A 31 -28.62 -22.47 -4.96
C ASN A 31 -28.30 -21.05 -5.47
N ASP A 32 -28.86 -19.98 -4.89
CA ASP A 32 -28.66 -18.63 -5.46
C ASP A 32 -27.31 -17.96 -5.11
N ALA A 33 -26.51 -18.54 -4.21
CA ALA A 33 -25.20 -18.01 -3.86
C ALA A 33 -24.07 -18.42 -4.82
N LYS A 34 -24.31 -19.29 -5.81
CA LYS A 34 -23.26 -19.82 -6.70
C LYS A 34 -23.03 -19.04 -8.00
N ASN A 35 -23.88 -18.06 -8.33
CA ASN A 35 -23.83 -17.31 -9.59
C ASN A 35 -23.60 -15.81 -9.41
N ALA A 36 -22.81 -15.40 -8.41
CA ALA A 36 -22.29 -14.04 -8.40
C ALA A 36 -21.38 -13.86 -9.65
N PRO A 37 -21.65 -12.89 -10.54
CA PRO A 37 -20.87 -12.72 -11.75
C PRO A 37 -19.41 -12.45 -11.36
N VAL A 38 -18.52 -13.36 -11.76
CA VAL A 38 -17.07 -13.18 -11.65
C VAL A 38 -16.75 -11.86 -12.36
N SER A 39 -16.39 -10.83 -11.59
CA SER A 39 -16.07 -9.51 -12.13
C SER A 39 -14.97 -9.67 -13.17
N GLN A 40 -15.31 -9.55 -14.45
CA GLN A 40 -14.33 -9.69 -15.51
C GLN A 40 -13.23 -8.63 -15.33
N PRO A 41 -11.96 -8.99 -15.58
CA PRO A 41 -10.87 -8.02 -15.50
C PRO A 41 -11.17 -6.88 -16.48
N LYS A 42 -11.38 -5.68 -15.93
CA LYS A 42 -11.69 -4.46 -16.70
C LYS A 42 -10.56 -4.24 -17.71
N ARG A 43 -10.82 -4.46 -19.01
CA ARG A 43 -9.82 -4.26 -20.07
C ARG A 43 -9.38 -2.78 -20.06
N LEU A 44 -8.06 -2.56 -20.03
CA LEU A 44 -7.49 -1.21 -20.06
C LEU A 44 -7.79 -0.55 -21.42
N THR A 45 -8.17 0.72 -21.39
CA THR A 45 -8.36 1.52 -22.61
C THR A 45 -7.01 1.78 -23.31
N GLN A 46 -7.01 1.98 -24.63
CA GLN A 46 -5.78 2.26 -25.40
C GLN A 46 -4.97 3.43 -24.81
N ARG A 47 -5.65 4.50 -24.36
CA ARG A 47 -5.01 5.65 -23.69
C ARG A 47 -4.28 5.27 -22.41
N GLN A 48 -4.86 4.37 -21.61
CA GLN A 48 -4.21 3.86 -20.39
C GLN A 48 -2.99 3.00 -20.73
N ILE A 49 -3.09 2.14 -21.76
CA ILE A 49 -1.95 1.33 -22.21
C ILE A 49 -0.78 2.21 -22.64
N VAL A 50 -1.04 3.23 -23.46
CA VAL A 50 -0.02 4.19 -23.90
C VAL A 50 0.60 4.93 -22.71
N THR A 51 -0.22 5.37 -21.75
CA THR A 51 0.26 6.07 -20.55
C THR A 51 1.18 5.19 -19.69
N GLU A 52 0.81 3.92 -19.50
CA GLU A 52 1.63 2.94 -18.77
C GLU A 52 2.95 2.65 -19.49
N ILE A 53 2.93 2.51 -20.83
CA ILE A 53 4.15 2.31 -21.62
C ILE A 53 5.07 3.53 -21.48
N LEU A 54 4.54 4.74 -21.64
CA LEU A 54 5.32 5.98 -21.52
C LEU A 54 5.92 6.13 -20.12
N LEU A 55 5.17 5.82 -19.07
CA LEU A 55 5.64 5.91 -17.68
C LEU A 55 6.78 4.90 -17.42
N ARG A 56 6.64 3.66 -17.91
CA ARG A 56 7.69 2.63 -17.77
C ARG A 56 8.93 2.97 -18.59
N ALA A 57 8.76 3.43 -19.82
CA ALA A 57 9.86 3.86 -20.67
C ALA A 57 10.62 5.05 -20.06
N GLY A 58 9.89 6.05 -19.56
CA GLY A 58 10.49 7.20 -18.86
C GLY A 58 11.23 6.78 -17.59
N THR A 59 10.65 5.86 -16.81
CA THR A 59 11.33 5.30 -15.64
C THR A 59 12.62 4.60 -16.05
N ALA A 60 12.59 3.71 -17.05
CA ALA A 60 13.78 3.01 -17.54
C ALA A 60 14.86 3.98 -18.04
N ALA A 61 14.48 5.03 -18.78
CA ALA A 61 15.40 6.04 -19.27
C ALA A 61 16.12 6.81 -18.15
N LEU A 62 15.43 7.06 -17.02
CA LEU A 62 16.04 7.70 -15.84
C LEU A 62 16.94 6.73 -15.04
N LEU A 63 16.57 5.45 -14.96
CA LEU A 63 17.31 4.46 -14.18
C LEU A 63 18.60 4.00 -14.86
N LEU A 64 18.57 3.82 -16.17
CA LEU A 64 19.70 3.29 -16.92
C LEU A 64 21.03 4.03 -16.65
N PRO A 65 21.11 5.38 -16.76
CA PRO A 65 22.36 6.09 -16.47
C PRO A 65 22.80 5.97 -15.00
N PHE A 66 21.86 5.86 -14.06
CA PHE A 66 22.17 5.63 -12.66
C PHE A 66 22.83 4.26 -12.44
N PHE A 67 22.25 3.18 -12.98
CA PHE A 67 22.84 1.84 -12.89
C PHE A 67 24.20 1.75 -13.58
N ILE A 68 24.35 2.39 -14.75
CA ILE A 68 25.64 2.50 -15.43
C ILE A 68 26.66 3.22 -14.53
N SER A 69 26.27 4.32 -13.90
CA SER A 69 27.14 5.08 -13.00
C SER A 69 27.55 4.27 -11.77
N VAL A 70 26.61 3.55 -11.16
CA VAL A 70 26.89 2.63 -10.04
C VAL A 70 27.86 1.54 -10.47
N MET A 71 27.60 0.88 -11.60
CA MET A 71 28.45 -0.20 -12.10
C MET A 71 29.85 0.30 -12.43
N HIS A 72 29.97 1.45 -13.12
CA HIS A 72 31.25 2.07 -13.41
C HIS A 72 32.05 2.37 -12.14
N ARG A 73 31.41 2.93 -11.10
CA ARG A 73 32.06 3.19 -9.81
C ARG A 73 32.47 1.90 -9.09
N TYR A 74 31.67 0.85 -9.17
CA TYR A 74 31.98 -0.45 -8.60
C TYR A 74 33.14 -1.16 -9.32
N LEU A 75 33.20 -1.06 -10.66
CA LEU A 75 34.31 -1.64 -11.43
C LEU A 75 35.64 -0.93 -11.15
N LEU A 76 35.61 0.35 -10.80
CA LEU A 76 36.79 1.10 -10.35
C LEU A 76 37.22 0.72 -8.93
N ASP A 77 36.26 0.45 -8.04
CA ASP A 77 36.52 0.04 -6.66
C ASP A 77 35.53 -1.05 -6.21
N PRO A 78 35.90 -2.34 -6.40
CA PRO A 78 35.04 -3.47 -6.07
C PRO A 78 34.77 -3.65 -4.58
N THR A 79 35.48 -2.92 -3.71
CA THR A 79 35.24 -2.98 -2.27
C THR A 79 33.91 -2.34 -1.87
N ARG A 80 33.36 -1.47 -2.73
CA ARG A 80 32.14 -0.68 -2.49
C ARG A 80 30.85 -1.46 -2.74
N ILE A 81 30.74 -2.63 -2.10
CA ILE A 81 29.61 -3.54 -2.23
C ILE A 81 28.29 -2.91 -1.77
N ALA A 82 28.32 -1.93 -0.84
CA ALA A 82 27.13 -1.24 -0.36
C ALA A 82 26.42 -0.45 -1.47
N LEU A 83 27.15 0.03 -2.49
CA LEU A 83 26.55 0.70 -3.66
C LEU A 83 25.69 -0.25 -4.50
N LEU A 84 26.16 -1.48 -4.71
CA LEU A 84 25.44 -2.48 -5.48
C LEU A 84 24.16 -2.91 -4.76
N PHE A 85 24.26 -3.21 -3.46
CA PHE A 85 23.09 -3.58 -2.66
C PHE A 85 22.04 -2.48 -2.67
N PHE A 86 22.46 -1.23 -2.56
CA PHE A 86 21.54 -0.09 -2.58
C PHE A 86 20.83 0.02 -3.93
N ALA A 87 21.58 -0.05 -5.03
CA ALA A 87 21.04 0.03 -6.38
C ALA A 87 20.07 -1.13 -6.68
N ILE A 88 20.41 -2.36 -6.29
CA ILE A 88 19.52 -3.53 -6.46
C ILE A 88 18.24 -3.35 -5.63
N ALA A 89 18.36 -2.91 -4.37
CA ALA A 89 17.20 -2.68 -3.51
C ALA A 89 16.27 -1.58 -4.05
N GLU A 90 16.81 -0.50 -4.62
CA GLU A 90 16.02 0.52 -5.33
C GLU A 90 15.36 -0.05 -6.58
N ALA A 91 16.10 -0.83 -7.40
CA ALA A 91 15.56 -1.47 -8.60
C ALA A 91 14.32 -2.30 -8.26
N VAL A 92 14.44 -3.16 -7.24
CA VAL A 92 13.35 -4.02 -6.79
C VAL A 92 12.20 -3.18 -6.23
N THR A 93 12.50 -2.14 -5.44
CA THR A 93 11.47 -1.23 -4.91
C THR A 93 10.69 -0.54 -6.03
N LEU A 94 11.37 -0.08 -7.07
CA LEU A 94 10.76 0.52 -8.26
C LEU A 94 9.94 -0.48 -9.07
N VAL A 95 10.40 -1.72 -9.23
CA VAL A 95 9.60 -2.78 -9.85
C VAL A 95 8.31 -2.99 -9.04
N PHE A 96 8.37 -3.07 -7.72
CA PHE A 96 7.17 -3.15 -6.88
C PHE A 96 6.26 -1.94 -7.04
N VAL A 97 6.81 -0.73 -7.13
CA VAL A 97 6.08 0.52 -7.35
C VAL A 97 5.34 0.46 -8.70
N LEU A 98 6.03 0.12 -9.78
CA LEU A 98 5.48 0.05 -11.15
C LEU A 98 4.47 -1.09 -11.33
N CYS A 99 4.67 -2.21 -10.63
CA CYS A 99 3.75 -3.35 -10.66
C CYS A 99 2.58 -3.20 -9.69
N SER A 100 2.63 -2.24 -8.74
CA SER A 100 1.55 -2.04 -7.79
C SER A 100 0.29 -1.49 -8.47
N ARG A 101 -0.88 -1.98 -8.07
CA ARG A 101 -2.15 -1.66 -8.72
C ARG A 101 -2.50 -0.17 -8.58
N VAL A 102 -2.86 0.45 -9.71
CA VAL A 102 -3.37 1.83 -9.78
C VAL A 102 -4.57 1.98 -8.83
N PRO A 103 -4.52 2.88 -7.84
CA PRO A 103 -5.62 3.09 -6.91
C PRO A 103 -6.82 3.79 -7.58
N THR A 104 -8.00 3.41 -7.13
CA THR A 104 -9.31 3.79 -7.70
C THR A 104 -9.63 5.27 -7.51
N GLU A 105 -9.06 5.91 -6.48
CA GLU A 105 -9.07 7.35 -6.28
C GLU A 105 -7.65 7.89 -6.36
N ARG A 106 -7.43 8.88 -7.23
CA ARG A 106 -6.11 9.47 -7.49
C ARG A 106 -6.11 10.90 -7.00
N ASP A 107 -5.35 11.17 -5.94
CA ASP A 107 -5.10 12.51 -5.45
C ASP A 107 -4.17 13.24 -6.43
N TRP A 108 -4.75 14.04 -7.32
CA TRP A 108 -4.04 14.83 -8.33
C TRP A 108 -3.50 16.15 -7.79
N HIS A 109 -3.57 16.39 -6.48
CA HIS A 109 -3.01 17.61 -5.90
C HIS A 109 -1.53 17.77 -6.29
N PRO A 110 -1.10 18.91 -6.87
CA PRO A 110 0.26 19.07 -7.43
C PRO A 110 1.38 18.70 -6.45
N VAL A 111 1.23 19.10 -5.19
CA VAL A 111 2.17 18.73 -4.11
C VAL A 111 2.27 17.21 -3.93
N SER A 112 1.18 16.44 -3.99
CA SER A 112 1.22 14.97 -3.87
C SER A 112 2.00 14.34 -5.03
N VAL A 113 1.82 14.86 -6.24
CA VAL A 113 2.51 14.39 -7.44
C VAL A 113 4.02 14.69 -7.36
N VAL A 114 4.38 15.95 -7.09
CA VAL A 114 5.78 16.38 -6.98
C VAL A 114 6.48 15.64 -5.85
N THR A 115 5.86 15.57 -4.67
CA THR A 115 6.43 14.87 -3.50
C THR A 115 6.66 13.39 -3.81
N SER A 116 5.70 12.72 -4.47
CA SER A 116 5.84 11.30 -4.82
C SER A 116 6.93 11.09 -5.86
N PHE A 117 7.02 11.95 -6.88
CA PHE A 117 8.06 11.88 -7.90
C PHE A 117 9.45 12.10 -7.28
N CYS A 118 9.65 13.21 -6.57
CA CYS A 118 10.91 13.52 -5.90
C CYS A 118 11.31 12.44 -4.88
N ALA A 119 10.37 11.94 -4.06
CA ALA A 119 10.65 10.86 -3.12
C ALA A 119 10.99 9.54 -3.81
N THR A 120 10.44 9.27 -4.99
CA THR A 120 10.71 8.03 -5.74
C THR A 120 12.06 8.09 -6.44
N TYR A 121 12.47 9.24 -6.95
CA TYR A 121 13.69 9.40 -7.76
C TYR A 121 14.84 10.12 -7.03
N TYR A 122 14.73 10.35 -5.73
CA TYR A 122 15.72 11.08 -4.92
C TYR A 122 17.14 10.52 -5.08
N PHE A 123 17.29 9.20 -5.24
CA PHE A 123 18.59 8.53 -5.34
C PHE A 123 19.38 8.92 -6.61
N LEU A 124 18.71 9.46 -7.63
CA LEU A 124 19.38 9.97 -8.83
C LEU A 124 20.26 11.18 -8.53
N ALA A 125 19.99 11.91 -7.45
CA ALA A 125 20.77 13.07 -7.03
C ALA A 125 22.02 12.69 -6.20
N PHE A 126 22.20 11.42 -5.85
CA PHE A 126 23.30 11.02 -4.98
C PHE A 126 24.66 11.21 -5.62
N ASN A 127 25.62 11.60 -4.79
CA ASN A 127 27.01 11.59 -5.14
C ASN A 127 27.58 10.18 -4.92
N LEU A 128 27.88 9.50 -6.03
CA LEU A 128 28.45 8.14 -6.04
C LEU A 128 29.99 8.14 -5.93
N ALA A 129 30.63 9.31 -5.82
CA ALA A 129 32.07 9.39 -5.57
C ALA A 129 32.42 8.77 -4.21
N PRO A 130 33.70 8.42 -3.98
CA PRO A 130 34.18 8.04 -2.66
C PRO A 130 33.89 9.17 -1.66
N GLY A 131 33.21 8.82 -0.57
CA GLY A 131 32.92 9.74 0.54
C GLY A 131 33.79 9.41 1.76
N VAL A 132 33.43 9.94 2.92
CA VAL A 132 34.04 9.53 4.19
C VAL A 132 33.46 8.17 4.59
N HIS A 133 34.33 7.18 4.79
CA HIS A 133 33.92 5.84 5.20
C HIS A 133 33.80 5.80 6.73
N LEU A 134 32.61 6.04 7.27
CA LEU A 134 32.37 6.00 8.72
C LEU A 134 32.28 4.58 9.27
N VAL A 135 31.87 3.63 8.42
CA VAL A 135 31.72 2.21 8.77
C VAL A 135 32.26 1.33 7.65
N SER A 136 32.53 0.06 7.96
CA SER A 136 32.91 -0.93 6.95
C SER A 136 31.78 -1.18 5.94
N GLU A 137 32.14 -1.32 4.66
CA GLU A 137 31.25 -1.70 3.56
C GLU A 137 30.42 -2.97 3.85
N LYS A 138 31.00 -3.95 4.56
CA LYS A 138 30.29 -5.18 4.94
C LYS A 138 29.19 -4.93 5.97
N PHE A 139 29.49 -4.09 6.97
CA PHE A 139 28.51 -3.72 8.00
C PHE A 139 27.38 -2.89 7.38
N ALA A 140 27.73 -1.94 6.53
CA ALA A 140 26.79 -1.14 5.74
C ALA A 140 25.87 -2.02 4.87
N ALA A 141 26.44 -2.97 4.12
CA ALA A 141 25.66 -3.93 3.33
C ALA A 141 24.73 -4.79 4.20
N GLY A 142 25.20 -5.25 5.36
CA GLY A 142 24.38 -5.96 6.33
C GLY A 142 23.17 -5.14 6.79
N LEU A 143 23.38 -3.86 7.10
CA LEU A 143 22.31 -2.94 7.48
C LEU A 143 21.29 -2.76 6.34
N GLN A 144 21.76 -2.60 5.10
CA GLN A 144 20.89 -2.49 3.93
C GLN A 144 20.06 -3.76 3.70
N ILE A 145 20.65 -4.94 3.86
CA ILE A 145 19.94 -6.23 3.74
C ILE A 145 18.84 -6.30 4.80
N VAL A 146 19.14 -5.96 6.06
CA VAL A 146 18.14 -5.95 7.13
C VAL A 146 17.00 -4.96 6.83
N GLY A 147 17.33 -3.73 6.42
CA GLY A 147 16.32 -2.73 6.05
C GLY A 147 15.46 -3.17 4.86
N PHE A 148 16.07 -3.82 3.87
CA PHE A 148 15.37 -4.36 2.71
C PHE A 148 14.44 -5.52 3.07
N LEU A 149 14.90 -6.47 3.89
CA LEU A 149 14.09 -7.58 4.39
C LEU A 149 12.91 -7.07 5.21
N LEU A 150 13.11 -6.08 6.09
CA LEU A 150 12.03 -5.44 6.84
C LEU A 150 11.01 -4.79 5.90
N THR A 151 11.48 -4.14 4.83
CA THR A 151 10.62 -3.57 3.79
C THR A 151 9.77 -4.64 3.11
N ILE A 152 10.38 -5.79 2.77
CA ILE A 152 9.67 -6.93 2.16
C ILE A 152 8.64 -7.49 3.14
N VAL A 153 9.03 -7.79 4.38
CA VAL A 153 8.13 -8.32 5.41
C VAL A 153 6.96 -7.37 5.65
N ALA A 154 7.23 -6.07 5.75
CA ALA A 154 6.20 -5.07 5.89
C ALA A 154 5.26 -5.09 4.68
N LYS A 155 5.77 -5.01 3.44
CA LYS A 155 4.94 -5.11 2.22
C LYS A 155 4.11 -6.38 2.15
N LEU A 156 4.71 -7.53 2.46
CA LEU A 156 4.03 -8.83 2.49
C LEU A 156 2.96 -8.87 3.58
N SER A 157 3.14 -8.17 4.70
CA SER A 157 2.15 -8.08 5.77
C SER A 157 0.87 -7.34 5.33
N LEU A 158 0.92 -6.41 4.36
CA LEU A 158 -0.30 -5.78 3.81
C LEU A 158 -1.06 -6.69 2.83
N ARG A 159 -0.47 -7.81 2.38
CA ARG A 159 -0.99 -8.71 1.33
C ARG A 159 -1.82 -7.95 0.27
N ARG A 160 -3.14 -8.21 0.16
CA ARG A 160 -4.03 -7.73 -0.92
C ARG A 160 -4.32 -6.22 -0.93
N SER A 161 -3.76 -5.44 0.01
CA SER A 161 -4.11 -4.01 0.21
C SER A 161 -3.03 -3.00 -0.22
N PHE A 162 -1.84 -3.43 -0.69
CA PHE A 162 -0.74 -2.50 -1.08
C PHE A 162 -1.01 -1.79 -2.43
N GLY A 163 -0.87 -0.45 -2.45
CA GLY A 163 -0.90 0.38 -3.65
C GLY A 163 -0.17 1.70 -3.43
N LEU A 164 0.28 2.32 -4.51
CA LEU A 164 1.13 3.51 -4.46
C LEU A 164 0.48 4.78 -3.87
N LEU A 165 -0.85 4.80 -3.78
CA LEU A 165 -1.62 5.92 -3.23
C LEU A 165 -2.68 5.39 -2.24
N PRO A 166 -3.16 6.26 -1.34
CA PRO A 166 -4.10 5.89 -0.27
C PRO A 166 -5.44 5.46 -0.86
N ALA A 167 -5.94 4.27 -0.49
CA ALA A 167 -7.27 3.79 -0.88
C ALA A 167 -7.89 2.93 0.23
N HIS A 168 -9.22 2.97 0.40
CA HIS A 168 -9.98 2.10 1.30
C HIS A 168 -9.83 0.63 0.86
N ARG A 169 -8.95 -0.15 1.50
CA ARG A 169 -8.66 -1.55 1.11
C ARG A 169 -8.68 -2.54 2.27
N GLY A 170 -9.49 -2.28 3.30
CA GLY A 170 -9.51 -3.08 4.51
C GLY A 170 -8.28 -2.77 5.37
N LEU A 171 -8.53 -2.44 6.63
CA LEU A 171 -7.49 -2.07 7.56
C LEU A 171 -6.75 -3.34 8.03
N VAL A 172 -5.48 -3.48 7.66
CA VAL A 172 -4.62 -4.55 8.19
C VAL A 172 -4.01 -4.06 9.51
N THR A 173 -4.35 -4.74 10.62
CA THR A 173 -3.83 -4.42 11.97
C THR A 173 -2.87 -5.47 12.53
N ASP A 174 -2.60 -6.52 11.77
CA ASP A 174 -1.81 -7.67 12.22
C ASP A 174 -0.31 -7.55 11.85
N GLY A 175 0.52 -8.32 12.54
CA GLY A 175 1.97 -8.35 12.32
C GLY A 175 2.67 -7.05 12.70
N ALA A 176 3.55 -6.55 11.81
CA ALA A 176 4.32 -5.33 12.05
C ALA A 176 3.43 -4.07 12.25
N TYR A 177 2.21 -4.08 11.69
CA TYR A 177 1.24 -3.00 11.80
C TYR A 177 0.64 -2.86 13.20
N ARG A 178 0.79 -3.85 14.08
CA ARG A 178 0.39 -3.76 15.48
C ARG A 178 1.26 -2.78 16.29
N TYR A 179 2.52 -2.59 15.89
CA TYR A 179 3.50 -1.81 16.65
C TYR A 179 3.66 -0.38 16.11
N VAL A 180 3.65 -0.23 14.78
CA VAL A 180 3.81 1.05 14.08
C VAL A 180 2.87 1.10 12.88
N ARG A 181 2.33 2.28 12.54
CA ARG A 181 1.37 2.43 11.42
C ARG A 181 2.01 2.25 10.04
N HIS A 182 3.31 2.46 9.93
CA HIS A 182 4.07 2.56 8.68
C HIS A 182 5.43 1.82 8.75
N PRO A 183 5.45 0.50 9.03
CA PRO A 183 6.67 -0.29 9.23
C PRO A 183 7.57 -0.38 7.98
N ILE A 184 7.00 -0.18 6.79
CA ILE A 184 7.77 -0.13 5.53
C ILE A 184 8.85 0.95 5.59
N TYR A 185 8.52 2.12 6.18
CA TYR A 185 9.44 3.25 6.22
C TYR A 185 10.58 2.99 7.20
N THR A 186 10.39 2.21 8.26
CA THR A 186 11.51 1.78 9.11
C THR A 186 12.56 1.02 8.30
N GLY A 187 12.12 0.15 7.39
CA GLY A 187 13.00 -0.57 6.47
C GLY A 187 13.76 0.37 5.52
N TYR A 188 13.07 1.37 4.96
CA TYR A 188 13.71 2.41 4.14
C TYR A 188 14.77 3.18 4.93
N PHE A 189 14.47 3.57 6.17
CA PHE A 189 15.39 4.36 7.00
C PHE A 189 16.69 3.61 7.28
N ILE A 190 16.57 2.36 7.73
CA ILE A 190 17.71 1.49 8.01
C ILE A 190 18.57 1.29 6.76
N ARG A 191 17.93 1.08 5.61
CA ARG A 191 18.62 0.91 4.33
C ARG A 191 19.33 2.19 3.89
N ASP A 192 18.69 3.36 3.99
CA ASP A 192 19.30 4.64 3.63
C ASP A 192 20.51 4.96 4.51
N LEU A 193 20.44 4.63 5.81
CA LEU A 193 21.59 4.72 6.71
C LEU A 193 22.73 3.79 6.26
N GLY A 194 22.40 2.57 5.86
CA GLY A 194 23.37 1.61 5.32
C GLY A 194 24.01 2.08 4.01
N PHE A 195 23.41 3.02 3.28
CA PHE A 195 24.04 3.67 2.13
C PHE A 195 24.88 4.89 2.56
N LEU A 196 24.36 5.72 3.46
CA LEU A 196 24.98 6.98 3.87
C LEU A 196 26.30 6.79 4.61
N LEU A 197 26.37 5.83 5.54
CA LEU A 197 27.53 5.66 6.42
C LEU A 197 28.85 5.35 5.67
N PRO A 198 28.89 4.45 4.66
CA PRO A 198 30.11 4.26 3.86
C PRO A 198 30.32 5.35 2.80
N THR A 199 29.30 6.13 2.44
CA THR A 199 29.37 7.17 1.40
C THR A 199 29.16 8.57 1.95
N PHE A 200 29.62 8.81 3.17
CA PHE A 200 29.23 10.00 3.90
C PHE A 200 29.76 11.26 3.22
N GLY A 201 28.85 12.20 2.98
CA GLY A 201 29.13 13.48 2.34
C GLY A 201 27.94 14.41 2.52
N LEU A 202 28.20 15.73 2.56
CA LEU A 202 27.18 16.73 2.84
C LEU A 202 25.99 16.64 1.85
N GLN A 203 26.28 16.42 0.57
CA GLN A 203 25.25 16.22 -0.46
C GLN A 203 24.36 15.00 -0.17
N ASN A 204 24.96 13.84 0.11
CA ASN A 204 24.20 12.60 0.38
C ASN A 204 23.36 12.73 1.65
N LEU A 205 23.90 13.38 2.69
CA LEU A 205 23.17 13.69 3.91
C LEU A 205 21.95 14.58 3.63
N LEU A 206 22.14 15.69 2.90
CA LEU A 206 21.04 16.61 2.58
C LEU A 206 19.95 15.94 1.72
N ILE A 207 20.34 15.10 0.77
CA ILE A 207 19.39 14.35 -0.07
C ILE A 207 18.57 13.37 0.77
N ILE A 208 19.20 12.63 1.70
CA ILE A 208 18.49 11.71 2.59
C ILE A 208 17.55 12.50 3.52
N LEU A 209 18.00 13.61 4.11
CA LEU A 209 17.14 14.45 4.93
C LEU A 209 15.92 14.95 4.15
N LEU A 210 16.14 15.46 2.93
CA LEU A 210 15.06 15.89 2.05
C LEU A 210 14.12 14.74 1.70
N HIS A 211 14.65 13.56 1.37
CA HIS A 211 13.88 12.35 1.13
C HIS A 211 12.96 12.04 2.31
N TRP A 212 13.49 12.06 3.55
CA TRP A 212 12.72 11.79 4.75
C TRP A 212 11.63 12.82 5.02
N VAL A 213 11.90 14.11 4.76
CA VAL A 213 10.87 15.16 4.82
C VAL A 213 9.73 14.86 3.83
N LEU A 214 10.07 14.50 2.59
CA LEU A 214 9.07 14.15 1.57
C LEU A 214 8.26 12.91 1.97
N GLN A 215 8.90 11.88 2.54
CA GLN A 215 8.21 10.69 3.03
C GLN A 215 7.26 11.00 4.18
N VAL A 216 7.65 11.88 5.11
CA VAL A 216 6.76 12.35 6.19
C VAL A 216 5.54 13.07 5.62
N ILE A 217 5.71 13.93 4.62
CA ILE A 217 4.60 14.60 3.93
C ILE A 217 3.65 13.56 3.30
N ARG A 218 4.19 12.53 2.63
CA ARG A 218 3.39 11.44 2.04
C ARG A 218 2.59 10.69 3.09
N ILE A 219 3.23 10.30 4.19
CA ILE A 219 2.58 9.62 5.33
C ILE A 219 1.44 10.48 5.87
N VAL A 220 1.68 11.77 6.14
CA VAL A 220 0.65 12.66 6.70
C VAL A 220 -0.55 12.79 5.76
N ARG A 221 -0.30 12.93 4.44
CA ARG A 221 -1.38 13.00 3.44
C ARG A 221 -2.15 11.69 3.33
N GLU A 222 -1.46 10.57 3.36
CA GLU A 222 -2.05 9.24 3.39
C GLU A 222 -2.95 9.04 4.62
N GLU A 223 -2.44 9.35 5.81
CA GLU A 223 -3.25 9.25 7.04
C GLU A 223 -4.46 10.19 7.01
N ARG A 224 -4.35 11.39 6.41
CA ARG A 224 -5.49 12.33 6.27
C ARG A 224 -6.58 11.76 5.37
N LEU A 225 -6.19 11.13 4.26
CA LEU A 225 -7.14 10.49 3.35
C LEU A 225 -7.79 9.26 4.01
N LEU A 226 -7.01 8.42 4.69
CA LEU A 226 -7.50 7.25 5.41
C LEU A 226 -8.36 7.61 6.63
N SER A 227 -8.13 8.76 7.27
CA SER A 227 -8.93 9.22 8.43
C SER A 227 -10.39 9.56 8.09
N LYS A 228 -10.75 9.60 6.80
CA LYS A 228 -12.15 9.65 6.37
C LYS A 228 -12.91 8.37 6.76
N ASP A 229 -12.21 7.25 6.92
CA ASP A 229 -12.77 5.98 7.42
C ASP A 229 -12.81 5.93 8.97
N ASP A 230 -13.97 5.58 9.51
CA ASP A 230 -14.22 5.34 10.93
C ASP A 230 -13.35 4.20 11.50
N ALA A 231 -13.11 3.15 10.70
CA ALA A 231 -12.25 2.04 11.08
C ALA A 231 -10.80 2.48 11.26
N TYR A 232 -10.31 3.35 10.36
CA TYR A 232 -8.95 3.89 10.45
C TYR A 232 -8.80 4.85 11.63
N ARG A 233 -9.80 5.67 11.93
CA ARG A 233 -9.79 6.53 13.14
C ARG A 233 -9.69 5.70 14.42
N SER A 234 -10.40 4.58 14.49
CA SER A 234 -10.33 3.65 15.63
C SER A 234 -8.95 2.99 15.75
N TYR A 235 -8.32 2.64 14.63
CA TYR A 235 -6.96 2.11 14.61
C TYR A 235 -5.90 3.12 15.04
N LYS A 236 -6.01 4.36 14.58
CA LYS A 236 -5.11 5.45 14.95
C LYS A 236 -5.08 5.70 16.46
N LYS A 237 -6.20 5.44 17.16
CA LYS A 237 -6.28 5.50 18.62
C LYS A 237 -5.52 4.35 19.31
N ARG A 238 -5.45 3.16 18.69
CA ARG A 238 -4.78 1.98 19.25
C ARG A 238 -3.27 1.97 18.99
N VAL A 239 -2.84 2.35 17.79
CA VAL A 239 -1.42 2.36 17.40
C VAL A 239 -0.96 3.80 17.31
N ARG A 240 -0.15 4.27 18.26
CA ARG A 240 0.23 5.69 18.40
C ARG A 240 1.37 6.12 17.46
N TYR A 241 2.32 5.22 17.19
CA TYR A 241 3.54 5.48 16.42
C TYR A 241 3.34 5.31 14.90
N ARG A 242 3.95 6.17 14.10
CA ARG A 242 3.92 6.16 12.64
C ARG A 242 5.00 5.25 12.08
N VAL A 243 6.26 5.64 12.21
CA VAL A 243 7.42 5.05 11.51
C VAL A 243 8.43 4.47 12.50
N VAL A 244 8.72 5.18 13.59
CA VAL A 244 9.74 4.77 14.56
C VAL A 244 9.07 4.65 15.92
N TRP A 245 9.11 3.43 16.47
CA TRP A 245 8.60 3.16 17.80
C TRP A 245 9.29 4.09 18.81
N GLY A 246 8.52 4.90 19.53
CA GLY A 246 9.00 5.85 20.55
C GLY A 246 9.29 7.28 20.08
N LEU A 247 9.41 7.55 18.77
CA LEU A 247 9.79 8.88 18.25
C LEU A 247 8.72 9.50 17.35
N PHE A 248 8.23 8.73 16.37
CA PHE A 248 7.32 9.22 15.35
C PHE A 248 6.33 8.16 14.91
#